data_AF-A0A5P0JHY9-F1
#
_entry.id   AF-A0A5P0JHY9-F1
#
_cell.length_a   1.000
_cell.length_b   1.000
_cell.length_c   1.000
_cell.angle_alpha   90.00
_cell.angle_beta   90.00
_cell.angle_gamma   90.00
#
_symmetry.space_group_name_H-M   'P 1'
#
loop_
_entity.id
_entity.type
_entity.pdbx_description
1 polymer ?
#
loop_
_entity_poly.entity_id
_entity_poly.type
_entity_poly.pdbx_seq_one_letter_code
_entity_poly.pdbx_strand_id
1 'polypeptide(L)'
;GKHRVTIEKHNDDYRISLEQGTPGFELPLEGEVRAAIINALHLTEDDILPGLPIQVATTGHSKMMIPLKPEVDIDALSPDLNALTAISKQIGCNGFFPFQIRPGKNETDGRMFSPAIGIVEDPVTGNANGPMGAWLVHHNVLPHDGKVLRVKGNQGRALGRDGVIEVTVTIRDNQPEKVTISGAAVILFHAEWAIKL
;
A
#
# COMPACT_ATOMS: atom_id res chain seq x y z
N GLY A 1 -0.49 2.62 21.38
CA GLY A 1 -1.43 1.57 21.85
C GLY A 1 -0.70 0.27 22.10
N LYS A 2 -1.40 -0.85 22.24
CA LYS A 2 -0.82 -2.21 22.29
C LYS A 2 -0.94 -2.84 20.90
N HIS A 3 0.13 -3.45 20.39
CA HIS A 3 0.14 -4.15 19.09
C HIS A 3 0.70 -5.56 19.26
N ARG A 4 0.16 -6.52 18.49
CA ARG A 4 0.67 -7.88 18.47
C ARG A 4 1.78 -8.00 17.43
N VAL A 5 2.92 -8.52 17.87
CA VAL A 5 4.08 -8.83 17.00
C VAL A 5 4.35 -10.34 17.10
N THR A 6 4.65 -10.96 15.97
CA THR A 6 5.07 -12.36 15.88
C THR A 6 6.46 -12.42 15.26
N ILE A 7 7.33 -13.28 15.80
CA ILE A 7 8.71 -13.48 15.33
C ILE A 7 8.84 -14.95 14.93
N GLU A 8 9.27 -15.19 13.70
CA GLU A 8 9.51 -16.52 13.16
C GLU A 8 11.00 -16.64 12.80
N LYS A 9 11.68 -17.68 13.30
CA LYS A 9 13.07 -17.96 12.96
C LYS A 9 13.12 -19.10 11.93
N HIS A 10 13.86 -18.90 10.85
CA HIS A 10 14.07 -19.93 9.83
C HIS A 10 15.46 -19.76 9.19
N ASN A 11 16.26 -20.84 9.15
CA ASN A 11 17.63 -20.83 8.59
C ASN A 11 18.51 -19.67 9.09
N ASP A 12 18.50 -19.43 10.41
CA ASP A 12 19.22 -18.34 11.07
C ASP A 12 18.84 -16.91 10.63
N ASP A 13 17.73 -16.76 9.90
CA ASP A 13 17.10 -15.48 9.59
C ASP A 13 15.77 -15.33 10.34
N TYR A 14 15.26 -14.10 10.36
CA TYR A 14 14.04 -13.73 11.06
C TYR A 14 13.01 -13.09 10.14
N ARG A 15 11.77 -13.50 10.36
CA ARG A 15 10.59 -12.84 9.80
C ARG A 15 9.78 -12.23 10.93
N ILE A 16 9.41 -10.97 10.74
CA ILE A 16 8.61 -10.20 11.71
C ILE A 16 7.23 -9.99 11.12
N SER A 17 6.19 -10.22 11.91
CA SER A 17 4.80 -9.96 11.54
C SER A 17 4.14 -9.01 12.53
N LEU A 18 3.43 -8.01 12.01
CA LEU A 18 2.71 -7.00 12.78
C LEU A 18 1.22 -7.05 12.44
N GLU A 19 0.39 -7.25 13.45
CA GLU A 19 -1.06 -7.09 13.33
C GLU A 19 -1.40 -5.59 13.32
N GLN A 20 -2.01 -5.12 12.23
CA GLN A 20 -2.44 -3.73 12.07
C GLN A 20 -3.81 -3.49 12.74
N GLY A 21 -4.27 -2.25 12.74
CA GLY A 21 -5.60 -1.90 13.24
C GLY A 21 -6.71 -2.41 12.33
N THR A 22 -7.95 -2.20 12.78
CA THR A 22 -9.16 -2.60 12.04
C THR A 22 -9.18 -1.96 10.64
N PRO A 23 -9.41 -2.75 9.57
CA PRO A 23 -9.59 -2.20 8.24
C PRO A 23 -10.79 -1.26 8.17
N GLY A 24 -10.65 -0.18 7.40
CA GLY A 24 -11.72 0.76 7.14
C GLY A 24 -11.57 1.41 5.76
N PHE A 25 -12.69 1.82 5.19
CA PHE A 25 -12.78 2.45 3.88
C PHE A 25 -13.68 3.67 3.96
N GLU A 26 -13.29 4.77 3.31
CA GLU A 26 -14.18 5.91 3.10
C GLU A 26 -15.01 5.70 1.84
N LEU A 27 -15.92 6.62 1.52
CA LEU A 27 -16.66 6.55 0.26
C LEU A 27 -15.71 6.68 -0.94
N PRO A 28 -15.98 5.99 -2.07
CA PRO A 28 -15.27 6.21 -3.32
C PRO A 28 -15.21 7.69 -3.71
N LEU A 29 -14.07 8.12 -4.23
CA LEU A 29 -13.95 9.43 -4.86
C LEU A 29 -14.43 9.37 -6.30
N GLU A 30 -15.30 10.29 -6.65
CA GLU A 30 -15.96 10.38 -7.95
C GLU A 30 -15.81 11.80 -8.53
N GLY A 31 -16.26 11.98 -9.78
CA GLY A 31 -16.32 13.29 -10.44
C GLY A 31 -14.97 14.00 -10.53
N GLU A 32 -14.95 15.30 -10.22
CA GLU A 32 -13.78 16.17 -10.39
C GLU A 32 -12.58 15.74 -9.54
N VAL A 33 -12.80 15.24 -8.32
CA VAL A 33 -11.71 14.83 -7.43
C VAL A 33 -11.02 13.57 -7.96
N ARG A 34 -11.80 12.60 -8.47
CA ARG A 34 -11.26 11.41 -9.14
C ARG A 34 -10.40 11.82 -10.34
N ALA A 35 -10.95 12.66 -11.22
CA ALA A 35 -10.24 13.14 -12.41
C ALA A 35 -8.96 13.90 -12.04
N ALA A 36 -8.98 14.71 -10.97
CA ALA A 36 -7.82 15.45 -10.50
C ALA A 36 -6.69 14.51 -10.02
N ILE A 37 -7.01 13.42 -9.32
CA ILE A 37 -6.03 12.42 -8.88
C ILE A 37 -5.38 11.74 -10.09
N ILE A 38 -6.19 11.32 -11.05
CA ILE A 38 -5.71 10.64 -12.28
C ILE A 38 -4.80 11.57 -13.08
N ASN A 39 -5.23 12.81 -13.30
CA ASN A 39 -4.45 13.82 -14.03
C ASN A 39 -3.13 14.17 -13.32
N ALA A 40 -3.13 14.20 -11.99
CA ALA A 40 -1.92 14.45 -11.20
C ALA A 40 -0.87 13.33 -11.34
N LEU A 41 -1.29 12.11 -11.70
CA LEU A 41 -0.38 11.01 -12.06
C LEU A 41 0.00 11.00 -13.55
N HIS A 42 -0.51 11.96 -14.34
CA HIS A 42 -0.38 12.00 -15.80
C HIS A 42 -0.94 10.75 -16.49
N LEU A 43 -2.03 10.21 -15.92
CA LEU A 43 -2.77 9.08 -16.45
C LEU A 43 -4.13 9.54 -16.99
N THR A 44 -4.88 8.59 -17.54
CA THR A 44 -6.26 8.72 -17.99
C THR A 44 -7.15 7.69 -17.30
N GLU A 45 -8.47 7.80 -17.48
CA GLU A 45 -9.41 6.78 -16.97
C GLU A 45 -9.16 5.39 -17.58
N ASP A 46 -8.56 5.29 -18.77
CA ASP A 46 -8.23 4.01 -19.38
C ASP A 46 -7.04 3.31 -18.71
N ASP A 47 -6.28 4.02 -17.87
CA ASP A 47 -5.18 3.42 -17.10
C ASP A 47 -5.67 2.80 -15.78
N ILE A 48 -6.91 3.09 -15.37
CA ILE A 48 -7.51 2.59 -14.13
C ILE A 48 -8.15 1.22 -14.37
N LEU A 49 -8.00 0.33 -13.39
CA LEU A 49 -8.56 -1.01 -13.45
C LEU A 49 -10.11 -0.92 -13.51
N PRO A 50 -10.76 -1.49 -14.55
CA PRO A 50 -12.18 -1.23 -14.81
C PRO A 50 -13.10 -1.66 -13.66
N GLY A 51 -14.11 -0.83 -13.37
CA GLY A 51 -15.13 -1.13 -12.36
C GLY A 51 -14.67 -0.98 -10.91
N LEU A 52 -13.45 -0.49 -10.66
CA LEU A 52 -12.90 -0.33 -9.33
C LEU A 52 -12.74 1.15 -8.92
N PRO A 53 -13.01 1.47 -7.64
CA PRO A 53 -12.96 2.85 -7.18
C PRO A 53 -11.54 3.31 -6.87
N ILE A 54 -11.33 4.63 -6.99
CA ILE A 54 -10.25 5.33 -6.28
C ILE A 54 -10.82 5.69 -4.91
N GLN A 55 -10.21 5.19 -3.84
CA GLN A 55 -10.84 5.20 -2.51
C GLN A 55 -9.80 5.23 -1.39
N VAL A 56 -10.11 5.95 -0.31
CA VAL A 56 -9.29 5.91 0.91
C VAL A 56 -9.50 4.57 1.61
N ALA A 57 -8.40 3.88 1.90
CA ALA A 57 -8.36 2.70 2.75
C ALA A 57 -7.41 2.92 3.93
N THR A 58 -7.69 2.28 5.07
CA THR A 58 -6.87 2.41 6.28
C THR A 58 -6.88 1.15 7.13
N THR A 59 -5.79 0.93 7.84
CA THR A 59 -5.66 0.01 8.99
C THR A 59 -5.03 0.75 10.19
N GLY A 60 -5.11 2.07 10.19
CA GLY A 60 -4.53 2.97 11.19
C GLY A 60 -4.13 4.32 10.60
N HIS A 61 -3.35 4.33 9.52
CA HIS A 61 -2.97 5.55 8.80
C HIS A 61 -3.38 5.45 7.34
N SER A 62 -4.37 6.25 6.94
CA SER A 62 -5.03 6.16 5.65
C SER A 62 -4.09 6.40 4.46
N LYS A 63 -4.45 5.78 3.32
CA LYS A 63 -3.86 5.95 1.98
C LYS A 63 -4.95 5.89 0.91
N MET A 64 -4.78 6.65 -0.15
CA MET A 64 -5.60 6.59 -1.36
C MET A 64 -5.21 5.38 -2.21
N MET A 65 -6.11 4.43 -2.39
CA MET A 65 -5.93 3.29 -3.29
C MET A 65 -6.23 3.73 -4.72
N ILE A 66 -5.28 3.51 -5.63
CA ILE A 66 -5.42 3.86 -7.05
C ILE A 66 -5.10 2.59 -7.86
N PRO A 67 -6.11 1.77 -8.19
CA PRO A 67 -5.89 0.49 -8.87
C PRO A 67 -5.61 0.71 -10.36
N LEU A 68 -4.40 0.42 -10.78
CA LEU A 68 -3.95 0.58 -12.16
C LEU A 68 -4.09 -0.73 -12.95
N LYS A 69 -4.29 -0.60 -14.27
CA LYS A 69 -4.15 -1.71 -15.20
C LYS A 69 -2.69 -2.20 -15.26
N PRO A 70 -2.45 -3.50 -15.53
CA PRO A 70 -1.10 -4.06 -15.59
C PRO A 70 -0.25 -3.53 -16.75
N GLU A 71 -0.86 -2.90 -17.76
CA GLU A 71 -0.17 -2.27 -18.88
C GLU A 71 0.49 -0.93 -18.52
N VAL A 72 0.15 -0.33 -17.38
CA VAL A 72 0.70 0.95 -16.96
C VAL A 72 2.17 0.79 -16.55
N ASP A 73 3.06 1.61 -17.10
CA ASP A 73 4.44 1.69 -16.65
C ASP A 73 4.52 2.45 -15.31
N ILE A 74 4.31 1.73 -14.21
CA ILE A 74 4.28 2.29 -12.87
C ILE A 74 5.63 2.93 -12.46
N ASP A 75 6.75 2.46 -13.01
CA ASP A 75 8.08 3.00 -12.68
C ASP A 75 8.31 4.34 -13.37
N ALA A 76 7.69 4.56 -14.53
CA ALA A 76 7.75 5.81 -15.27
C ALA A 76 6.89 6.95 -14.66
N LEU A 77 6.02 6.65 -13.68
CA LEU A 77 5.18 7.69 -13.06
C LEU A 77 6.04 8.81 -12.45
N SER A 78 5.72 10.05 -12.80
CA SER A 78 6.32 11.26 -12.24
C SER A 78 5.19 12.24 -11.91
N PRO A 79 4.57 12.13 -10.72
CA PRO A 79 3.37 12.89 -10.41
C PRO A 79 3.61 14.40 -10.24
N ASP A 80 2.56 15.19 -10.51
CA ASP A 80 2.51 16.59 -10.06
C ASP A 80 2.37 16.63 -8.52
N LEU A 81 3.50 16.82 -7.84
CA LEU A 81 3.56 16.82 -6.38
C LEU A 81 2.79 17.97 -5.72
N ASN A 82 2.65 19.10 -6.43
CA ASN A 82 1.89 20.25 -5.91
C ASN A 82 0.39 19.97 -6.00
N ALA A 83 -0.06 19.38 -7.11
CA ALA A 83 -1.44 18.94 -7.28
C ALA A 83 -1.81 17.88 -6.22
N LEU A 84 -0.97 16.86 -6.01
CA LEU A 84 -1.20 15.85 -4.96
C LEU A 84 -1.26 16.48 -3.57
N THR A 85 -0.36 17.43 -3.26
CA THR A 85 -0.40 18.17 -1.99
C THR A 85 -1.70 18.96 -1.80
N ALA A 86 -2.19 19.60 -2.87
CA ALA A 86 -3.44 20.35 -2.83
C ALA A 86 -4.65 19.42 -2.62
N ILE A 87 -4.71 18.30 -3.35
CA ILE A 87 -5.74 17.27 -3.21
C ILE A 87 -5.73 16.71 -1.78
N SER A 88 -4.56 16.41 -1.19
CA SER A 88 -4.46 15.91 0.19
C SER A 88 -5.16 16.80 1.20
N LYS A 89 -5.06 18.13 1.06
CA LYS A 89 -5.74 19.09 1.94
C LYS A 89 -7.26 19.05 1.79
N GLN A 90 -7.75 18.78 0.58
CA GLN A 90 -9.19 18.69 0.29
C GLN A 90 -9.79 17.39 0.84
N ILE A 91 -9.09 16.27 0.68
CA ILE A 91 -9.64 14.93 1.01
C ILE A 91 -9.23 14.41 2.39
N GLY A 92 -8.30 15.08 3.09
CA GLY A 92 -7.83 14.64 4.40
C GLY A 92 -6.94 13.39 4.38
N CYS A 93 -6.39 13.01 3.22
CA CYS A 93 -5.50 11.86 3.05
C CYS A 93 -4.16 12.30 2.44
N ASN A 94 -3.06 12.00 3.13
CA ASN A 94 -1.74 12.54 2.79
C ASN A 94 -0.89 11.61 1.90
N GLY A 95 -1.39 10.44 1.51
CA GLY A 95 -0.61 9.48 0.73
C GLY A 95 -1.41 8.83 -0.38
N PHE A 96 -0.83 8.78 -1.57
CA PHE A 96 -1.39 8.21 -2.79
C PHE A 96 -0.64 6.95 -3.16
N PHE A 97 -1.37 5.84 -3.30
CA PHE A 97 -0.80 4.53 -3.55
C PHE A 97 -1.35 3.95 -4.87
N PRO A 98 -0.78 4.37 -6.02
CA PRO A 98 -0.93 3.62 -7.26
C PRO A 98 -0.33 2.22 -7.11
N PHE A 99 -1.08 1.22 -7.53
CA PHE A 99 -0.63 -0.16 -7.55
C PHE A 99 -1.25 -0.92 -8.72
N GLN A 100 -0.55 -1.93 -9.19
CA GLN A 100 -1.02 -2.88 -10.21
C GLN A 100 -0.84 -4.32 -9.73
N ILE A 101 -1.62 -5.22 -10.31
CA ILE A 101 -1.62 -6.65 -9.99
C ILE A 101 -0.82 -7.39 -11.06
N ARG A 102 0.11 -8.25 -10.64
CA ARG A 102 0.87 -9.09 -11.58
C ARG A 102 -0.06 -10.14 -12.20
N PRO A 103 -0.09 -10.29 -13.54
CA PRO A 103 -0.98 -11.24 -14.21
C PRO A 103 -0.89 -12.66 -13.64
N GLY A 104 -2.03 -13.22 -13.23
CA GLY A 104 -2.16 -14.59 -12.74
C GLY A 104 -1.55 -14.85 -11.35
N LYS A 105 -1.18 -13.81 -10.60
CA LYS A 105 -0.55 -13.95 -9.28
C LYS A 105 -1.24 -13.07 -8.23
N ASN A 106 -1.22 -13.52 -6.99
CA ASN A 106 -1.55 -12.67 -5.84
C ASN A 106 -0.31 -11.85 -5.42
N GLU A 107 0.21 -11.07 -6.37
CA GLU A 107 1.36 -10.19 -6.18
C GLU A 107 1.03 -8.82 -6.77
N THR A 108 1.50 -7.76 -6.13
CA THR A 108 1.29 -6.39 -6.60
C THR A 108 2.62 -5.65 -6.72
N ASP A 109 2.64 -4.63 -7.58
CA ASP A 109 3.69 -3.63 -7.63
C ASP A 109 3.05 -2.27 -7.33
N GLY A 110 3.58 -1.52 -6.39
CA GLY A 110 3.04 -0.22 -5.99
C GLY A 110 4.11 0.84 -5.79
N ARG A 111 3.67 2.08 -5.64
CA ARG A 111 4.48 3.25 -5.25
C ARG A 111 3.69 4.10 -4.26
N MET A 112 4.36 4.75 -3.30
CA MET A 112 3.67 5.54 -2.26
C MET A 112 4.18 6.98 -2.26
N PHE A 113 3.36 7.88 -2.79
CA PHE A 113 3.65 9.31 -2.86
C PHE A 113 2.96 10.05 -1.72
N SER A 114 3.69 10.88 -0.97
CA SER A 114 3.12 11.63 0.17
C SER A 114 3.69 13.06 0.33
N PRO A 115 3.72 13.86 -0.75
CA PRO A 115 4.41 15.15 -0.74
C PRO A 115 3.86 16.13 0.31
N ALA A 116 2.58 16.01 0.68
CA ALA A 116 1.92 16.84 1.68
C ALA A 116 2.60 16.81 3.08
N ILE A 117 3.36 15.75 3.39
CA ILE A 117 4.07 15.59 4.66
C ILE A 117 5.60 15.66 4.50
N GLY A 118 6.09 16.14 3.35
CA GLY A 118 7.52 16.29 3.07
C GLY A 118 8.24 15.01 2.64
N ILE A 119 7.54 13.89 2.50
CA ILE A 119 8.08 12.64 1.94
C ILE A 119 7.57 12.50 0.51
N VAL A 120 8.41 12.81 -0.48
CA VAL A 120 8.06 12.71 -1.91
C VAL A 120 7.59 11.30 -2.25
N GLU A 121 8.41 10.30 -1.94
CA GLU A 121 8.10 8.89 -2.14
C GLU A 121 8.74 8.05 -1.02
N ASP A 122 7.98 7.11 -0.46
CA ASP A 122 8.47 6.16 0.54
C ASP A 122 8.81 4.81 -0.14
N PRO A 123 9.98 4.19 0.12
CA PRO A 123 10.39 2.98 -0.58
C PRO A 123 9.46 1.78 -0.39
N VAL A 124 9.04 1.50 0.85
CA VAL A 124 8.26 0.30 1.19
C VAL A 124 7.32 0.61 2.35
N THR A 125 6.02 0.73 2.06
CA THR A 125 5.05 1.30 3.01
C THR A 125 4.07 0.25 3.54
N GLY A 126 4.27 -0.20 4.78
CA GLY A 126 3.34 -1.12 5.47
C GLY A 126 1.92 -0.58 5.60
N ASN A 127 1.77 0.72 5.85
CA ASN A 127 0.47 1.40 5.96
C ASN A 127 -0.19 1.67 4.59
N ALA A 128 0.40 1.24 3.48
CA ALA A 128 -0.24 1.25 2.16
C ALA A 128 -0.56 -0.18 1.69
N ASN A 129 0.42 -1.07 1.75
CA ASN A 129 0.26 -2.48 1.36
C ASN A 129 -0.76 -3.21 2.24
N GLY A 130 -0.80 -2.94 3.55
CA GLY A 130 -1.79 -3.52 4.45
C GLY A 130 -3.24 -3.18 4.07
N PRO A 131 -3.62 -1.89 4.03
CA PRO A 131 -4.93 -1.45 3.56
C PRO A 131 -5.25 -1.89 2.13
N MET A 132 -4.27 -1.94 1.23
CA MET A 132 -4.44 -2.49 -0.12
C MET A 132 -4.90 -3.95 -0.06
N GLY A 133 -4.28 -4.79 0.77
CA GLY A 133 -4.73 -6.17 0.96
C GLY A 133 -6.19 -6.25 1.42
N ALA A 134 -6.59 -5.42 2.39
CA ALA A 134 -7.97 -5.35 2.84
C ALA A 134 -8.92 -4.90 1.73
N TRP A 135 -8.52 -3.87 0.96
CA TRP A 135 -9.27 -3.33 -0.16
C TRP A 135 -9.51 -4.38 -1.26
N LEU A 136 -8.50 -5.21 -1.55
CA LEU A 136 -8.60 -6.32 -2.52
C LEU A 136 -9.65 -7.36 -2.10
N VAL A 137 -9.77 -7.66 -0.80
CA VAL A 137 -10.86 -8.53 -0.28
C VAL A 137 -12.21 -7.82 -0.38
N HIS A 138 -12.28 -6.56 0.09
CA HIS A 138 -13.54 -5.80 0.15
C HIS A 138 -14.22 -5.69 -1.23
N HIS A 139 -13.43 -5.49 -2.29
CA HIS A 139 -13.91 -5.40 -3.67
C HIS A 139 -13.82 -6.72 -4.45
N ASN A 140 -13.51 -7.84 -3.79
CA ASN A 140 -13.41 -9.18 -4.39
C ASN A 140 -12.53 -9.22 -5.67
N VAL A 141 -11.37 -8.56 -5.62
CA VAL A 141 -10.50 -8.36 -6.78
C VAL A 141 -9.61 -9.57 -7.06
N LEU A 142 -9.13 -10.22 -6.00
CA LEU A 142 -8.27 -11.41 -6.10
C LEU A 142 -9.03 -12.65 -5.62
N PRO A 143 -8.82 -13.81 -6.27
CA PRO A 143 -9.42 -15.06 -5.82
C PRO A 143 -8.85 -15.49 -4.47
N HIS A 144 -9.73 -15.97 -3.59
CA HIS A 144 -9.39 -16.50 -2.27
C HIS A 144 -10.38 -17.59 -1.83
N ASP A 145 -10.01 -18.36 -0.80
CA ASP A 145 -10.83 -19.45 -0.25
C ASP A 145 -11.97 -18.99 0.69
N GLY A 146 -12.11 -17.68 0.87
CA GLY A 146 -13.11 -17.05 1.74
C GLY A 146 -12.67 -16.92 3.20
N LYS A 147 -11.46 -17.38 3.55
CA LYS A 147 -10.91 -17.31 4.91
C LYS A 147 -9.65 -16.48 4.99
N VAL A 148 -8.76 -16.60 4.01
CA VAL A 148 -7.50 -15.85 3.99
C VAL A 148 -7.14 -15.41 2.58
N LEU A 149 -6.80 -14.13 2.42
CA LEU A 149 -6.08 -13.64 1.25
C LEU A 149 -4.62 -13.41 1.63
N ARG A 150 -3.69 -13.91 0.81
CA ARG A 150 -2.25 -13.64 0.92
C ARG A 150 -1.79 -12.92 -0.33
N VAL A 151 -1.13 -11.77 -0.16
CA VAL A 151 -0.59 -10.96 -1.25
C VAL A 151 0.86 -10.62 -0.96
N LYS A 152 1.74 -10.73 -1.96
CA LYS A 152 3.09 -10.13 -1.88
C LYS A 152 3.06 -8.75 -2.52
N GLY A 153 3.18 -7.71 -1.72
CA GLY A 153 3.27 -6.33 -2.19
C GLY A 153 4.73 -5.95 -2.42
N ASN A 154 5.08 -5.66 -3.68
CA ASN A 154 6.40 -5.19 -4.08
C ASN A 154 6.36 -3.66 -4.21
N GLN A 155 7.39 -2.97 -3.73
CA GLN A 155 7.47 -1.50 -3.77
C GLN A 155 8.94 -1.06 -3.84
N GLY A 156 9.19 0.15 -4.35
CA GLY A 156 10.50 0.80 -4.28
C GLY A 156 11.44 0.55 -5.46
N ARG A 157 10.99 -0.19 -6.48
CA ARG A 157 11.79 -0.52 -7.67
C ARG A 157 12.31 0.72 -8.40
N ALA A 158 11.44 1.70 -8.66
CA ALA A 158 11.82 2.97 -9.32
C ALA A 158 12.87 3.78 -8.52
N LEU A 159 12.97 3.54 -7.20
CA LEU A 159 13.94 4.20 -6.32
C LEU A 159 15.26 3.41 -6.19
N GLY A 160 15.37 2.22 -6.78
CA GLY A 160 16.47 1.29 -6.54
C GLY A 160 16.52 0.81 -5.07
N ARG A 161 15.37 0.76 -4.41
CA ARG A 161 15.19 0.40 -2.99
C ARG A 161 14.09 -0.64 -2.84
N ASP A 162 14.15 -1.67 -3.68
CA ASP A 162 13.18 -2.76 -3.73
C ASP A 162 12.96 -3.40 -2.36
N GLY A 163 11.70 -3.58 -2.02
CA GLY A 163 11.31 -4.40 -0.89
C GLY A 163 9.96 -5.05 -1.08
N VAL A 164 9.72 -6.06 -0.25
CA VAL A 164 8.53 -6.90 -0.31
C VAL A 164 7.87 -6.93 1.06
N ILE A 165 6.56 -6.71 1.09
CA ILE A 165 5.70 -6.94 2.24
C ILE A 165 4.79 -8.10 1.93
N GLU A 166 4.77 -9.11 2.80
CA GLU A 166 3.71 -10.12 2.76
C GLU A 166 2.51 -9.64 3.55
N VAL A 167 1.38 -9.48 2.87
CA VAL A 167 0.11 -9.06 3.45
C VAL A 167 -0.77 -10.30 3.60
N THR A 168 -1.21 -10.56 4.83
CA THR A 168 -2.17 -11.62 5.14
C THR A 168 -3.43 -10.98 5.69
N VAL A 169 -4.56 -11.22 5.01
CA VAL A 169 -5.87 -10.71 5.39
C VAL A 169 -6.74 -11.88 5.84
N THR A 170 -7.19 -11.85 7.09
CA THR A 170 -8.24 -12.76 7.57
C THR A 170 -9.59 -12.26 7.08
N ILE A 171 -10.41 -13.16 6.56
CA ILE A 171 -11.69 -12.86 5.91
C ILE A 171 -12.82 -13.47 6.74
N ARG A 172 -13.89 -12.70 6.92
CA ARG A 172 -15.15 -13.14 7.51
C ARG A 172 -16.29 -12.56 6.69
N ASP A 173 -17.23 -13.40 6.26
CA ASP A 173 -18.39 -12.99 5.45
C ASP A 173 -18.00 -12.19 4.18
N ASN A 174 -16.92 -12.63 3.51
CA ASN A 174 -16.29 -11.94 2.36
C ASN A 174 -15.84 -10.49 2.64
N GLN A 175 -15.57 -10.16 3.89
CA GLN A 175 -15.04 -8.87 4.31
C GLN A 175 -13.70 -9.02 5.04
N PRO A 176 -12.77 -8.04 4.91
CA PRO A 176 -11.50 -8.08 5.61
C PRO A 176 -11.71 -7.83 7.11
N GLU A 177 -11.50 -8.86 7.92
CA GLU A 177 -11.61 -8.76 9.38
C GLU A 177 -10.31 -8.22 10.00
N LYS A 178 -9.17 -8.69 9.51
CA LYS A 178 -7.87 -8.42 10.12
C LYS A 178 -6.75 -8.42 9.11
N VAL A 179 -5.81 -7.49 9.26
CA VAL A 179 -4.63 -7.37 8.40
C VAL A 179 -3.38 -7.61 9.24
N THR A 180 -2.51 -8.49 8.75
CA THR A 180 -1.16 -8.69 9.25
C THR A 180 -0.18 -8.46 8.12
N ILE A 181 0.82 -7.62 8.36
CA ILE A 181 1.94 -7.42 7.42
C ILE A 181 3.18 -8.11 7.96
N SER A 182 3.98 -8.68 7.07
CA SER A 182 5.24 -9.35 7.43
C SER A 182 6.37 -8.95 6.50
N GLY A 183 7.59 -9.00 7.03
CA GLY A 183 8.83 -8.83 6.26
C GLY A 183 10.05 -9.32 7.03
N ALA A 184 11.17 -9.40 6.32
CA ALA A 184 12.50 -9.60 6.90
C ALA A 184 13.28 -8.28 6.87
N ALA A 185 14.46 -8.26 7.49
CA ALA A 185 15.35 -7.10 7.49
C ALA A 185 16.82 -7.56 7.48
N VAL A 186 17.72 -6.65 7.13
CA VAL A 186 19.17 -6.89 7.16
C VAL A 186 19.86 -5.78 7.98
N ILE A 187 20.68 -6.16 8.94
CA ILE A 187 21.51 -5.23 9.70
C ILE A 187 22.77 -4.95 8.87
N LEU A 188 22.99 -3.70 8.48
CA LEU A 188 24.19 -3.32 7.72
C LEU A 188 25.42 -3.19 8.62
N PHE A 189 25.26 -2.56 9.79
CA PHE A 189 26.26 -2.45 10.84
C PHE A 189 25.58 -2.09 12.17
N HIS A 190 26.30 -2.27 13.27
CA HIS A 190 25.92 -1.78 14.59
C HIS A 190 27.17 -1.32 15.37
N ALA A 191 27.05 -0.32 16.24
CA ALA A 191 28.15 0.20 17.05
C ALA A 191 27.63 0.79 18.37
N GLU A 192 28.49 0.86 19.37
CA GLU A 192 28.23 1.63 20.60
C GLU A 192 28.48 3.12 20.35
N TRP A 193 27.72 3.99 21.02
CA TRP A 193 27.91 5.44 20.92
C TRP A 193 29.24 5.86 21.54
N ALA A 194 30.05 6.59 20.77
CA ALA A 194 31.32 7.13 21.24
C ALA A 194 31.18 8.36 22.16
N ILE A 195 29.95 8.83 22.36
CA ILE A 195 29.60 9.98 23.20
C ILE A 195 28.75 9.53 24.37
N LYS A 196 28.82 10.26 25.47
CA LYS A 196 27.90 10.06 26.60
C LYS A 196 26.52 10.55 26.21
N LEU A 197 25.51 9.69 26.40
CA LEU A 197 24.10 10.01 26.21
C LEU A 197 23.60 11.02 27.25
#